data_AF-A0A349YRA5-F1
#
_entry.id   AF-A0A349YRA5-F1
#
_cell.length_a   1.000
_cell.length_b   1.000
_cell.length_c   1.000
_cell.angle_alpha   90.00
_cell.angle_beta   90.00
_cell.angle_gamma   90.00
#
_symmetry.space_group_name_H-M   'P 1'
#
loop_
_entity.id
_entity.type
_entity.pdbx_description
1 polymer ?
#
loop_
_entity_poly.entity_id
_entity_poly.type
_entity_poly.pdbx_seq_one_letter_code
_entity_poly.pdbx_strand_id
1 'polypeptide(L)'
;MTKTEKAIRWMEDTARNNSHGYDQIYRWGEKGDYDCSSAVYMAWVNAGIPVKDYSFQKYGCAYTGIMKTVFIHFGFHDVTSKVNLATGAGLQRGDILLNEKHHVAMYCGNGLEVEASINERGTATGGKPGDQTGREFLIRAYRNYPWNVVLRYTEAADGTAPVVTKNYLAMGDKGDAVKTMQIMLIKLGYSCGSAGADSEYGNSTRQAVVKFQSDNNLTADGLYGEKTKTKLTALYNAKIKAESAAKPSNSNTTSTSKVAAAQSFNKSIAGTYKVKASDGLNMRYKPGDTSNSNLILTIPNGKSVMNYGYYTAINGVKWYLVTYKDTPGFVSSQYLIK
;
A
#
# COMPACT_ATOMS: atom_id res chain seq x y z
N MET A 1 -27.30 -10.52 16.29
CA MET A 1 -26.93 -10.69 14.86
C MET A 1 -25.51 -10.16 14.69
N THR A 2 -24.61 -10.94 14.09
CA THR A 2 -23.21 -10.57 13.83
C THR A 2 -23.11 -9.43 12.82
N LYS A 3 -21.95 -8.77 12.70
CA LYS A 3 -21.78 -7.70 11.70
C LYS A 3 -21.87 -8.25 10.28
N THR A 4 -21.26 -9.41 10.05
CA THR A 4 -21.34 -10.14 8.79
C THR A 4 -22.79 -10.40 8.39
N GLU A 5 -23.62 -10.89 9.33
CA GLU A 5 -25.01 -11.21 9.03
C GLU A 5 -25.85 -9.94 8.79
N LYS A 6 -25.57 -8.83 9.49
CA LYS A 6 -26.21 -7.54 9.21
C LYS A 6 -25.88 -7.04 7.80
N ALA A 7 -24.60 -7.11 7.40
CA ALA A 7 -24.16 -6.62 6.10
C ALA A 7 -24.76 -7.45 4.95
N ILE A 8 -24.67 -8.78 5.02
CA ILE A 8 -25.20 -9.64 3.95
C ILE A 8 -26.73 -9.59 3.86
N ARG A 9 -27.45 -9.52 5.00
CA ARG A 9 -28.90 -9.35 4.97
C ARG A 9 -29.32 -8.04 4.33
N TRP A 10 -28.61 -6.95 4.63
CA TRP A 10 -28.88 -5.67 3.99
C TRP A 10 -28.75 -5.79 2.46
N MET A 11 -27.67 -6.41 1.95
CA MET A 11 -27.53 -6.65 0.51
C MET A 11 -28.68 -7.49 -0.07
N GLU A 12 -29.06 -8.56 0.62
CA GLU A 12 -30.15 -9.44 0.18
C GLU A 12 -31.51 -8.75 0.18
N ASP A 13 -31.80 -7.94 1.20
CA ASP A 13 -33.06 -7.20 1.33
C ASP A 13 -33.12 -6.07 0.30
N THR A 14 -32.01 -5.37 0.05
CA THR A 14 -31.89 -4.39 -1.04
C THR A 14 -32.13 -5.04 -2.41
N ALA A 15 -31.55 -6.22 -2.67
CA ALA A 15 -31.75 -6.95 -3.92
C ALA A 15 -33.19 -7.48 -4.12
N ARG A 16 -33.99 -7.60 -3.05
CA ARG A 16 -35.40 -8.00 -3.13
C ARG A 16 -36.36 -6.82 -3.22
N ASN A 17 -35.85 -5.59 -3.10
CA ASN A 17 -36.64 -4.38 -3.13
C ASN A 17 -36.35 -3.61 -4.43
N ASN A 18 -37.32 -3.67 -5.35
CA ASN A 18 -37.23 -3.04 -6.67
C ASN A 18 -37.13 -1.51 -6.64
N SER A 19 -37.21 -0.85 -5.47
CA SER A 19 -36.84 0.57 -5.36
C SER A 19 -35.34 0.83 -5.40
N HIS A 20 -34.51 -0.20 -5.50
CA HIS A 20 -33.05 -0.09 -5.56
C HIS A 20 -32.48 -0.72 -6.83
N GLY A 21 -31.83 0.08 -7.66
CA GLY A 21 -31.23 -0.35 -8.91
C GLY A 21 -29.74 -0.05 -8.99
N TYR A 22 -29.25 0.18 -10.21
CA TYR A 22 -27.85 0.42 -10.49
C TYR A 22 -27.57 1.79 -11.11
N ASP A 23 -26.68 2.58 -10.51
CA ASP A 23 -26.18 3.83 -11.11
C ASP A 23 -24.82 4.25 -10.51
N GLN A 24 -23.90 4.76 -11.35
CA GLN A 24 -22.59 5.27 -10.88
C GLN A 24 -22.56 6.78 -10.56
N ILE A 25 -23.60 7.56 -10.89
CA ILE A 25 -23.72 8.98 -10.54
C ILE A 25 -24.33 9.13 -9.14
N TYR A 26 -25.50 8.52 -8.91
CA TYR A 26 -26.24 8.53 -7.65
C TYR A 26 -26.06 7.20 -6.91
N ARG A 27 -24.80 6.87 -6.68
CA ARG A 27 -24.36 5.53 -6.27
C ARG A 27 -24.45 5.27 -4.77
N TRP A 28 -24.79 6.23 -3.92
CA TRP A 28 -24.82 6.04 -2.46
C TRP A 28 -26.24 5.85 -1.91
N GLY A 29 -27.19 5.51 -2.77
CA GLY A 29 -28.59 5.37 -2.40
C GLY A 29 -29.35 6.69 -2.36
N GLU A 30 -28.79 7.79 -2.86
CA GLU A 30 -29.46 9.11 -2.85
C GLU A 30 -30.79 9.09 -3.60
N LYS A 31 -30.91 8.21 -4.60
CA LYS A 31 -32.12 7.95 -5.37
C LYS A 31 -32.62 6.51 -5.26
N GLY A 32 -32.06 5.74 -4.32
CA GLY A 32 -32.30 4.31 -4.19
C GLY A 32 -31.25 3.43 -4.86
N ASP A 33 -30.43 3.95 -5.78
CA ASP A 33 -29.49 3.14 -6.54
C ASP A 33 -28.09 3.06 -5.92
N TYR A 34 -27.38 2.03 -6.34
CA TYR A 34 -26.00 1.78 -5.94
C TYR A 34 -25.17 1.37 -7.15
N ASP A 35 -23.86 1.52 -7.09
CA ASP A 35 -22.97 0.71 -7.93
C ASP A 35 -22.44 -0.48 -7.14
N CYS A 36 -21.70 -1.36 -7.82
CA CYS A 36 -21.19 -2.58 -7.21
C CYS A 36 -20.43 -2.33 -5.90
N SER A 37 -19.55 -1.32 -5.88
CA SER A 37 -18.71 -1.02 -4.72
C SER A 37 -19.40 -0.22 -3.65
N SER A 38 -20.24 0.75 -4.01
CA SER A 38 -20.98 1.54 -3.04
C SER A 38 -22.04 0.71 -2.33
N ALA A 39 -22.67 -0.27 -2.98
CA ALA A 39 -23.55 -1.24 -2.35
C ALA A 39 -22.82 -1.98 -1.20
N VAL A 40 -21.65 -2.55 -1.48
CA VAL A 40 -20.86 -3.25 -0.47
C VAL A 40 -20.35 -2.32 0.63
N TYR A 41 -19.90 -1.10 0.29
CA TYR A 41 -19.56 -0.09 1.30
C TYR A 41 -20.73 0.21 2.23
N MET A 42 -21.92 0.43 1.68
CA MET A 42 -23.12 0.74 2.46
C MET A 42 -23.59 -0.44 3.30
N ALA A 43 -23.52 -1.67 2.78
CA ALA A 43 -23.81 -2.88 3.55
C ALA A 43 -23.01 -2.95 4.85
N TRP A 44 -21.70 -2.69 4.76
CA TRP A 44 -20.82 -2.74 5.93
C TRP A 44 -20.90 -1.50 6.82
N VAL A 45 -21.19 -0.32 6.27
CA VAL A 45 -21.56 0.87 7.06
C VAL A 45 -22.81 0.60 7.90
N ASN A 46 -23.84 -0.01 7.31
CA ASN A 46 -25.07 -0.38 8.01
C ASN A 46 -24.85 -1.48 9.06
N ALA A 47 -23.83 -2.32 8.88
CA ALA A 47 -23.36 -3.26 9.90
C ALA A 47 -22.50 -2.60 11.01
N GLY A 48 -22.27 -1.29 10.93
CA GLY A 48 -21.50 -0.51 11.90
C GLY A 48 -19.99 -0.66 11.73
N ILE A 49 -19.51 -0.83 10.49
CA ILE A 49 -18.09 -0.70 10.14
C ILE A 49 -17.94 0.51 9.22
N PRO A 50 -17.23 1.58 9.64
CA PRO A 50 -17.21 2.87 8.92
C PRO A 50 -16.27 2.88 7.72
N VAL A 51 -16.33 1.83 6.87
CA VAL A 51 -15.47 1.63 5.70
C VAL A 51 -15.57 2.79 4.70
N LYS A 52 -16.76 3.35 4.48
CA LYS A 52 -16.97 4.46 3.54
C LYS A 52 -16.28 5.74 4.02
N ASP A 53 -16.59 6.18 5.23
CA ASP A 53 -16.07 7.44 5.78
C ASP A 53 -14.55 7.39 5.90
N TYR A 54 -14.02 6.25 6.37
CA TYR A 54 -12.57 6.02 6.39
C TYR A 54 -11.97 6.10 4.99
N SER A 55 -12.60 5.47 3.99
CA SER A 55 -12.09 5.48 2.62
C SER A 55 -12.00 6.92 2.07
N PHE A 56 -13.03 7.74 2.27
CA PHE A 56 -12.99 9.14 1.83
C PHE A 56 -11.99 9.97 2.63
N GLN A 57 -11.96 9.84 3.95
CA GLN A 57 -11.03 10.58 4.80
C GLN A 57 -9.56 10.26 4.48
N LYS A 58 -9.26 8.98 4.21
CA LYS A 58 -7.89 8.50 4.01
C LYS A 58 -7.43 8.54 2.56
N TYR A 59 -8.33 8.27 1.61
CA TYR A 59 -8.02 8.07 0.20
C TYR A 59 -8.68 9.09 -0.74
N GLY A 60 -9.57 9.95 -0.24
CA GLY A 60 -10.33 10.91 -1.06
C GLY A 60 -11.32 10.27 -2.02
N CYS A 61 -11.51 8.96 -1.96
CA CYS A 61 -12.35 8.20 -2.88
C CYS A 61 -12.83 6.88 -2.23
N ALA A 62 -13.90 6.32 -2.79
CA ALA A 62 -14.41 5.00 -2.42
C ALA A 62 -14.86 4.23 -3.67
N TYR A 63 -14.09 3.22 -4.08
CA TYR A 63 -14.36 2.37 -5.25
C TYR A 63 -13.63 1.02 -5.15
N THR A 64 -13.96 0.07 -6.02
CA THR A 64 -13.41 -1.31 -6.06
C THR A 64 -11.89 -1.40 -5.85
N GLY A 65 -11.11 -0.54 -6.50
CA GLY A 65 -9.63 -0.62 -6.50
C GLY A 65 -8.95 -0.30 -5.17
N ILE A 66 -9.66 0.29 -4.21
CA ILE A 66 -9.13 0.57 -2.87
C ILE A 66 -9.80 -0.28 -1.77
N MET A 67 -10.84 -1.06 -2.12
CA MET A 67 -11.65 -1.80 -1.13
C MET A 67 -10.81 -2.79 -0.34
N LYS A 68 -9.93 -3.57 -0.98
CA LYS A 68 -9.06 -4.51 -0.27
C LYS A 68 -8.29 -3.83 0.86
N THR A 69 -7.71 -2.66 0.60
CA THR A 69 -6.91 -1.95 1.61
C THR A 69 -7.79 -1.41 2.73
N VAL A 70 -8.94 -0.80 2.39
CA VAL A 70 -9.90 -0.28 3.38
C VAL A 70 -10.43 -1.40 4.26
N PHE A 71 -10.91 -2.49 3.67
CA PHE A 71 -11.57 -3.55 4.41
C PHE A 71 -10.58 -4.30 5.31
N ILE A 72 -9.34 -4.56 4.85
CA ILE A 72 -8.32 -5.18 5.71
C ILE A 72 -8.04 -4.31 6.96
N HIS A 73 -8.07 -2.98 6.83
CA HIS A 73 -7.92 -2.08 7.99
C HIS A 73 -8.97 -2.34 9.08
N PHE A 74 -10.18 -2.75 8.68
CA PHE A 74 -11.29 -3.04 9.57
C PHE A 74 -11.42 -4.51 9.95
N GLY A 75 -10.34 -5.31 9.91
CA GLY A 75 -10.37 -6.68 10.40
C GLY A 75 -10.82 -7.73 9.38
N PHE A 76 -10.81 -7.38 8.10
CA PHE A 76 -10.96 -8.36 7.03
C PHE A 76 -9.63 -9.02 6.70
N HIS A 77 -9.68 -10.26 6.26
CA HIS A 77 -8.51 -11.00 5.80
C HIS A 77 -8.71 -11.46 4.36
N ASP A 78 -7.64 -11.39 3.58
CA ASP A 78 -7.58 -12.04 2.28
C ASP A 78 -7.50 -13.56 2.48
N VAL A 79 -8.58 -14.24 2.10
CA VAL A 79 -8.72 -15.70 2.16
C VAL A 79 -8.73 -16.34 0.79
N THR A 80 -8.30 -15.63 -0.25
CA THR A 80 -8.32 -16.09 -1.66
C THR A 80 -7.65 -17.45 -1.82
N SER A 81 -6.52 -17.68 -1.15
CA SER A 81 -5.80 -18.96 -1.20
C SER A 81 -6.52 -20.14 -0.55
N LYS A 82 -7.60 -19.88 0.21
CA LYS A 82 -8.44 -20.88 0.87
C LYS A 82 -9.73 -21.18 0.10
N VAL A 83 -9.93 -20.52 -1.04
CA VAL A 83 -11.16 -20.60 -1.84
C VAL A 83 -10.82 -21.09 -3.24
N ASN A 84 -11.58 -22.05 -3.74
CA ASN A 84 -11.56 -22.42 -5.14
C ASN A 84 -12.45 -21.45 -5.92
N LEU A 85 -11.86 -20.42 -6.53
CA LEU A 85 -12.59 -19.38 -7.27
C LEU A 85 -13.37 -19.91 -8.49
N ALA A 86 -12.97 -21.05 -9.07
CA ALA A 86 -13.70 -21.62 -10.19
C ALA A 86 -15.05 -22.22 -9.77
N THR A 87 -15.16 -22.70 -8.53
CA THR A 87 -16.33 -23.46 -8.03
C THR A 87 -17.06 -22.78 -6.87
N GLY A 88 -16.41 -21.81 -6.22
CA GLY A 88 -16.90 -21.20 -4.98
C GLY A 88 -16.66 -22.06 -3.73
N ALA A 89 -16.04 -23.24 -3.85
CA ALA A 89 -15.76 -24.08 -2.70
C ALA A 89 -14.84 -23.36 -1.70
N GLY A 90 -15.22 -23.35 -0.43
CA GLY A 90 -14.51 -22.64 0.65
C GLY A 90 -15.01 -21.22 0.92
N LEU A 91 -15.92 -20.69 0.09
CA LEU A 91 -16.62 -19.44 0.38
C LEU A 91 -17.53 -19.57 1.62
N GLN A 92 -17.63 -18.48 2.37
CA GLN A 92 -18.47 -18.36 3.55
C GLN A 92 -19.42 -17.18 3.38
N ARG A 93 -20.63 -17.31 3.91
CA ARG A 93 -21.66 -16.27 3.87
C ARG A 93 -21.07 -14.96 4.41
N GLY A 94 -21.23 -13.89 3.64
CA GLY A 94 -20.69 -12.57 3.91
C GLY A 94 -19.28 -12.30 3.40
N ASP A 95 -18.61 -13.29 2.78
CA ASP A 95 -17.38 -13.05 2.04
C ASP A 95 -17.61 -12.00 0.94
N ILE A 96 -16.65 -11.09 0.79
CA ILE A 96 -16.63 -10.12 -0.30
C ILE A 96 -15.85 -10.73 -1.45
N LEU A 97 -16.49 -10.87 -2.61
CA LEU A 97 -15.91 -11.34 -3.85
C LEU A 97 -15.45 -10.12 -4.65
N LEU A 98 -14.14 -9.97 -4.85
CA LEU A 98 -13.58 -8.76 -5.44
C LEU A 98 -12.77 -9.09 -6.69
N ASN A 99 -13.07 -8.39 -7.77
CA ASN A 99 -12.13 -8.10 -8.84
C ASN A 99 -11.71 -6.63 -8.66
N GLU A 100 -10.49 -6.43 -8.17
CA GLU A 100 -10.00 -5.10 -7.79
C GLU A 100 -10.03 -4.06 -8.92
N LYS A 101 -10.21 -4.46 -10.18
CA LYS A 101 -10.30 -3.54 -11.32
C LYS A 101 -11.73 -3.29 -11.80
N HIS A 102 -12.63 -4.26 -11.66
CA HIS A 102 -13.87 -4.27 -12.43
C HIS A 102 -15.12 -4.36 -11.59
N HIS A 103 -15.14 -5.17 -10.53
CA HIS A 103 -16.42 -5.55 -9.92
C HIS A 103 -16.27 -6.08 -8.49
N VAL A 104 -17.36 -5.99 -7.73
CA VAL A 104 -17.44 -6.57 -6.39
C VAL A 104 -18.86 -7.07 -6.11
N ALA A 105 -18.93 -8.17 -5.36
CA ALA A 105 -20.16 -8.81 -4.91
C ALA A 105 -19.98 -9.33 -3.47
N MET A 106 -21.05 -9.80 -2.86
CA MET A 106 -20.98 -10.55 -1.59
C MET A 106 -21.57 -11.95 -1.75
N TYR A 107 -20.98 -12.93 -1.07
CA TYR A 107 -21.47 -14.31 -1.09
C TYR A 107 -22.58 -14.50 -0.06
N CYS A 108 -23.75 -14.97 -0.50
CA CYS A 108 -24.91 -15.24 0.36
C CYS A 108 -24.81 -16.58 1.10
N GLY A 109 -23.92 -17.48 0.70
CA GLY A 109 -24.01 -18.88 1.11
C GLY A 109 -24.85 -19.71 0.14
N ASN A 110 -24.84 -21.03 0.31
CA ASN A 110 -25.63 -21.97 -0.50
C ASN A 110 -25.42 -21.82 -2.02
N GLY A 111 -24.22 -21.42 -2.44
CA GLY A 111 -23.90 -21.22 -3.85
C GLY A 111 -24.54 -19.98 -4.47
N LEU A 112 -24.95 -19.00 -3.67
CA LEU A 112 -25.56 -17.74 -4.13
C LEU A 112 -24.64 -16.54 -3.85
N GLU A 113 -24.69 -15.55 -4.74
CA GLU A 113 -24.03 -14.24 -4.61
C GLU A 113 -25.04 -13.10 -4.81
N VAL A 114 -24.76 -11.94 -4.24
CA VAL A 114 -25.56 -10.72 -4.35
C VAL A 114 -24.71 -9.55 -4.82
N GLU A 115 -25.22 -8.81 -5.81
CA GLU A 115 -24.49 -7.70 -6.43
C GLU A 115 -25.41 -6.65 -7.07
N ALA A 116 -24.94 -5.40 -7.10
CA ALA A 116 -25.41 -4.37 -8.01
C ALA A 116 -24.55 -4.43 -9.29
N SER A 117 -25.15 -4.61 -10.47
CA SER A 117 -24.42 -5.03 -11.68
C SER A 117 -24.41 -4.02 -12.82
N ILE A 118 -25.58 -3.67 -13.36
CA ILE A 118 -25.72 -2.82 -14.56
C ILE A 118 -27.16 -2.34 -14.66
N ASN A 119 -27.41 -1.15 -15.23
CA ASN A 119 -28.76 -0.62 -15.35
C ASN A 119 -29.57 -1.26 -16.50
N GLU A 120 -30.83 -0.86 -16.62
CA GLU A 120 -31.80 -1.33 -17.62
C GLU A 120 -31.39 -1.11 -19.07
N ARG A 121 -30.47 -0.17 -19.32
CA ARG A 121 -29.94 0.16 -20.64
C ARG A 121 -28.67 -0.59 -20.98
N GLY A 122 -28.17 -1.43 -20.08
CA GLY A 122 -26.87 -2.06 -20.22
C GLY A 122 -25.71 -1.07 -20.11
N THR A 123 -25.92 0.06 -19.42
CA THR A 123 -24.90 1.10 -19.19
C THR A 123 -24.62 1.28 -17.69
N ALA A 124 -23.55 2.02 -17.39
CA ALA A 124 -23.15 2.28 -16.01
C ALA A 124 -23.89 3.46 -15.35
N THR A 125 -24.52 4.31 -16.15
CA THR A 125 -25.20 5.54 -15.73
C THR A 125 -26.39 5.86 -16.63
N GLY A 126 -27.27 6.74 -16.15
CA GLY A 126 -28.34 7.32 -16.95
C GLY A 126 -29.55 6.39 -17.14
N GLY A 127 -29.70 5.46 -16.20
CA GLY A 127 -30.89 4.63 -16.04
C GLY A 127 -31.94 5.32 -15.16
N LYS A 128 -33.11 4.69 -15.03
CA LYS A 128 -34.15 5.13 -14.10
C LYS A 128 -33.84 4.60 -12.69
N PRO A 129 -34.14 5.37 -11.62
CA PRO A 129 -33.95 4.84 -10.27
C PRO A 129 -34.84 3.66 -9.93
N GLY A 130 -34.28 2.70 -9.20
CA GLY A 130 -34.88 1.40 -8.86
C GLY A 130 -34.44 0.29 -9.83
N ASP A 131 -34.85 -0.95 -9.56
CA ASP A 131 -34.59 -2.09 -10.46
C ASP A 131 -35.73 -2.23 -11.48
N GLN A 132 -35.45 -1.95 -12.75
CA GLN A 132 -36.44 -2.14 -13.83
C GLN A 132 -36.36 -3.51 -14.50
N THR A 133 -35.30 -4.29 -14.26
CA THR A 133 -35.04 -5.53 -15.00
C THR A 133 -35.06 -6.78 -14.15
N GLY A 134 -35.12 -6.64 -12.82
CA GLY A 134 -34.85 -7.72 -11.87
C GLY A 134 -33.37 -8.13 -11.84
N ARG A 135 -32.49 -7.32 -12.45
CA ARG A 135 -31.07 -7.65 -12.68
C ARG A 135 -30.12 -6.51 -12.38
N GLU A 136 -30.62 -5.37 -11.92
CA GLU A 136 -29.79 -4.22 -11.60
C GLU A 136 -29.13 -4.38 -10.24
N PHE A 137 -29.90 -4.84 -9.25
CA PHE A 137 -29.44 -5.30 -7.95
C PHE A 137 -30.09 -6.65 -7.66
N LEU A 138 -29.30 -7.72 -7.65
CA LEU A 138 -29.86 -9.07 -7.69
C LEU A 138 -29.07 -10.08 -6.89
N ILE A 139 -29.77 -11.15 -6.50
CA ILE A 139 -29.21 -12.41 -6.03
C ILE A 139 -29.16 -13.38 -7.20
N ARG A 140 -28.05 -14.09 -7.38
CA ARG A 140 -27.86 -15.08 -8.45
C ARG A 140 -27.03 -16.25 -7.96
N ALA A 141 -27.00 -17.32 -8.76
CA ALA A 141 -26.05 -18.40 -8.57
C ALA A 141 -24.61 -17.87 -8.67
N TYR A 142 -23.74 -18.32 -7.76
CA TYR A 142 -22.31 -18.06 -7.82
C TYR A 142 -21.78 -18.42 -9.19
N ARG A 143 -20.96 -17.53 -9.74
CA ARG A 143 -20.37 -17.70 -11.07
C ARG A 143 -18.86 -17.57 -11.01
N ASN A 144 -18.19 -18.31 -11.87
CA ASN A 144 -16.76 -18.16 -12.14
C ASN A 144 -16.50 -16.87 -12.92
N TYR A 145 -16.67 -15.73 -12.25
CA TYR A 145 -16.14 -14.45 -12.71
C TYR A 145 -14.63 -14.41 -12.38
N PRO A 146 -13.80 -13.62 -13.09
CA PRO A 146 -12.38 -13.44 -12.76
C PRO A 146 -12.18 -12.67 -11.45
N TRP A 147 -12.73 -13.17 -10.34
CA TRP A 147 -12.41 -12.75 -8.99
C TRP A 147 -10.91 -12.92 -8.77
N ASN A 148 -10.28 -11.94 -8.14
CA ASN A 148 -8.85 -12.00 -7.81
C ASN A 148 -8.58 -11.86 -6.31
N VAL A 149 -9.61 -11.51 -5.53
CA VAL A 149 -9.53 -11.36 -4.07
C VAL A 149 -10.84 -11.83 -3.43
N VAL A 150 -10.75 -12.60 -2.35
CA VAL A 150 -11.86 -12.88 -1.42
C VAL A 150 -11.51 -12.34 -0.04
N LEU A 151 -12.35 -11.44 0.49
CA LEU A 151 -12.17 -10.86 1.82
C LEU A 151 -13.19 -11.43 2.79
N ARG A 152 -12.71 -11.91 3.93
CA ARG A 152 -13.54 -12.43 5.01
C ARG A 152 -13.37 -11.61 6.28
N TYR A 153 -14.48 -11.18 6.87
CA TYR A 153 -14.45 -10.48 8.14
C TYR A 153 -14.26 -11.46 9.30
N THR A 154 -13.39 -11.13 10.24
CA THR A 154 -13.32 -11.81 11.54
C THR A 154 -14.14 -11.03 12.54
N GLU A 155 -15.21 -11.61 13.05
CA GLU A 155 -15.97 -11.04 14.17
C GLU A 155 -15.05 -10.94 15.39
N ALA A 156 -14.95 -9.76 16.02
CA ALA A 156 -14.28 -9.65 17.30
C ALA A 156 -15.14 -10.27 18.41
N ALA A 157 -14.46 -10.82 19.42
CA ALA A 157 -15.10 -11.45 20.58
C ALA A 157 -16.02 -10.50 21.38
N ASP A 158 -15.88 -9.18 21.24
CA ASP A 158 -16.65 -8.15 21.95
C ASP A 158 -17.49 -7.24 21.03
N GLY A 159 -17.57 -7.55 19.72
CA GLY A 159 -18.36 -6.77 18.76
C GLY A 159 -17.75 -5.42 18.35
N THR A 160 -16.55 -5.06 18.83
CA THR A 160 -15.79 -3.91 18.35
C THR A 160 -14.93 -4.33 17.16
N ALA A 161 -14.86 -3.54 16.08
CA ALA A 161 -14.02 -3.93 14.94
C ALA A 161 -12.55 -4.02 15.39
N PRO A 162 -11.86 -5.15 15.18
CA PRO A 162 -10.48 -5.27 15.63
C PRO A 162 -9.63 -4.31 14.80
N VAL A 163 -9.06 -3.29 15.46
CA VAL A 163 -8.09 -2.39 14.84
C VAL A 163 -6.80 -3.18 14.68
N VAL A 164 -6.65 -3.86 13.56
CA VAL A 164 -5.42 -4.58 13.23
C VAL A 164 -4.31 -3.55 13.03
N THR A 165 -3.23 -3.68 13.81
CA THR A 165 -2.04 -2.84 13.64
C THR A 165 -1.41 -3.15 12.28
N LYS A 166 -1.51 -2.16 11.38
CA LYS A 166 -1.03 -2.24 10.00
C LYS A 166 0.49 -2.44 9.95
N ASN A 167 0.95 -3.57 9.42
CA ASN A 167 2.37 -3.92 9.27
C ASN A 167 2.88 -3.88 7.81
N TYR A 168 2.14 -3.21 6.93
CA TYR A 168 2.44 -3.07 5.50
C TYR A 168 2.23 -1.62 5.07
N LEU A 169 2.87 -1.18 3.97
CA LEU A 169 2.46 0.05 3.29
C LEU A 169 1.43 -0.27 2.21
N ALA A 170 0.46 0.60 2.02
CA ALA A 170 -0.55 0.50 1.00
C ALA A 170 -0.96 1.87 0.49
N MET A 171 -1.83 1.89 -0.52
CA MET A 171 -2.38 3.13 -1.08
C MET A 171 -2.84 4.08 0.04
N GLY A 172 -2.59 5.39 -0.12
CA GLY A 172 -2.84 6.49 0.81
C GLY A 172 -1.96 6.57 2.05
N ASP A 173 -0.99 5.67 2.23
CA ASP A 173 0.10 5.92 3.17
C ASP A 173 1.00 7.04 2.66
N LYS A 174 1.61 7.76 3.60
CA LYS A 174 2.56 8.83 3.31
C LYS A 174 3.79 8.73 4.21
N GLY A 175 4.88 9.35 3.79
CA GLY A 175 6.10 9.53 4.58
C GLY A 175 7.28 8.67 4.15
N ASP A 176 8.34 8.68 4.95
CA ASP A 176 9.67 8.19 4.57
C ASP A 176 9.70 6.71 4.18
N ALA A 177 8.85 5.88 4.81
CA ALA A 177 8.75 4.47 4.47
C ALA A 177 8.24 4.26 3.04
N VAL A 178 7.28 5.07 2.59
CA VAL A 178 6.75 5.05 1.22
C VAL A 178 7.82 5.52 0.25
N LYS A 179 8.47 6.65 0.56
CA LYS A 179 9.55 7.19 -0.27
C LYS A 179 10.68 6.18 -0.48
N THR A 180 11.08 5.51 0.59
CA THR A 180 12.12 4.47 0.58
C THR A 180 11.76 3.31 -0.35
N MET A 181 10.52 2.83 -0.28
CA MET A 181 10.03 1.79 -1.19
C MET A 181 9.98 2.29 -2.64
N GLN A 182 9.48 3.50 -2.90
CA GLN A 182 9.43 4.09 -4.25
C GLN A 182 10.82 4.19 -4.88
N ILE A 183 11.83 4.63 -4.12
CA ILE A 183 13.23 4.69 -4.58
C ILE A 183 13.71 3.31 -5.04
N MET A 184 13.46 2.26 -4.25
CA MET A 184 13.87 0.90 -4.59
C MET A 184 13.15 0.37 -5.82
N LEU A 185 11.83 0.58 -5.92
CA LEU A 185 11.02 0.21 -7.09
C LEU A 185 11.55 0.89 -8.36
N ILE A 186 11.73 2.21 -8.33
CA ILE A 186 12.22 2.99 -9.47
C ILE A 186 13.60 2.51 -9.90
N LYS A 187 14.53 2.26 -8.95
CA LYS A 187 15.87 1.74 -9.26
C LYS A 187 15.83 0.38 -9.95
N LEU A 188 14.85 -0.46 -9.59
CA LEU A 188 14.63 -1.76 -10.20
C LEU A 188 13.81 -1.70 -11.50
N GLY A 189 13.39 -0.50 -11.95
CA GLY A 189 12.68 -0.28 -13.20
C GLY A 189 11.16 -0.22 -13.08
N TYR A 190 10.61 -0.22 -11.87
CA TYR A 190 9.18 -0.11 -11.61
C TYR A 190 8.81 1.36 -11.38
N SER A 191 8.26 1.99 -12.41
CA SER A 191 7.87 3.40 -12.36
C SER A 191 6.74 3.64 -11.34
N CYS A 192 6.95 4.60 -10.42
CA CYS A 192 5.92 5.09 -9.50
C CYS A 192 5.17 6.31 -10.05
N GLY A 193 5.21 6.54 -11.37
CA GLY A 193 4.63 7.71 -12.03
C GLY A 193 5.61 8.87 -12.19
N SER A 194 5.14 9.98 -12.77
CA SER A 194 5.97 11.16 -13.08
C SER A 194 6.52 11.86 -11.84
N ALA A 195 5.83 11.78 -10.70
CA ALA A 195 6.29 12.34 -9.43
C ALA A 195 7.46 11.56 -8.79
N GLY A 196 7.72 10.33 -9.25
CA GLY A 196 8.82 9.51 -8.74
C GLY A 196 8.62 9.11 -7.28
N ALA A 197 9.62 9.37 -6.44
CA ALA A 197 9.60 9.06 -5.01
C ALA A 197 9.13 10.28 -4.19
N ASP A 198 7.83 10.56 -4.25
CA ASP A 198 7.18 11.72 -3.65
C ASP A 198 6.75 11.52 -2.18
N SER A 199 6.97 10.34 -1.61
CA SER A 199 6.52 9.95 -0.26
C SER A 199 5.02 9.71 -0.16
N GLU A 200 4.29 9.62 -1.27
CA GLU A 200 2.85 9.33 -1.29
C GLU A 200 2.57 8.00 -1.98
N TYR A 201 1.86 7.11 -1.30
CA TYR A 201 1.49 5.83 -1.86
C TYR A 201 0.23 6.02 -2.70
N GLY A 202 0.37 6.68 -3.85
CA GLY A 202 -0.71 6.88 -4.82
C GLY A 202 -1.00 5.65 -5.68
N ASN A 203 -1.90 5.83 -6.64
CA ASN A 203 -2.28 4.78 -7.59
C ASN A 203 -1.08 4.26 -8.40
N SER A 204 -0.21 5.16 -8.88
CA SER A 204 1.01 4.79 -9.63
C SER A 204 1.98 3.96 -8.78
N THR A 205 2.15 4.32 -7.50
CA THR A 205 2.95 3.54 -6.54
C THR A 205 2.34 2.15 -6.32
N ARG A 206 1.01 2.04 -6.18
CA ARG A 206 0.32 0.74 -6.07
C ARG A 206 0.54 -0.11 -7.31
N GLN A 207 0.41 0.45 -8.51
CA GLN A 207 0.66 -0.26 -9.76
C GLN A 207 2.12 -0.76 -9.85
N ALA A 208 3.09 0.05 -9.42
CA ALA A 208 4.49 -0.35 -9.34
C ALA A 208 4.70 -1.55 -8.40
N VAL A 209 4.07 -1.54 -7.22
CA VAL A 209 4.15 -2.64 -6.25
C VAL A 209 3.48 -3.91 -6.77
N VAL A 210 2.27 -3.81 -7.33
CA VAL A 210 1.56 -4.95 -7.96
C VAL A 210 2.42 -5.57 -9.06
N LYS A 211 3.00 -4.75 -9.93
CA LYS A 211 3.87 -5.22 -11.01
C LYS A 211 5.13 -5.90 -10.46
N PHE A 212 5.79 -5.28 -9.47
CA PHE A 212 6.93 -5.87 -8.79
C PHE A 212 6.60 -7.24 -8.17
N GLN A 213 5.47 -7.34 -7.48
CA GLN A 213 5.02 -8.60 -6.88
C GLN A 213 4.78 -9.67 -7.94
N SER A 214 4.07 -9.33 -9.02
CA SER A 214 3.81 -10.24 -10.14
C SER A 214 5.10 -10.75 -10.78
N ASP A 215 6.03 -9.84 -11.10
CA ASP A 215 7.31 -10.18 -11.74
C ASP A 215 8.22 -11.03 -10.82
N ASN A 216 7.89 -11.13 -9.52
CA ASN A 216 8.68 -11.84 -8.52
C ASN A 216 7.95 -13.02 -7.86
N ASN A 217 6.87 -13.51 -8.47
CA ASN A 217 6.08 -14.64 -7.96
C ASN A 217 5.57 -14.43 -6.52
N LEU A 218 5.22 -13.19 -6.18
CA LEU A 218 4.54 -12.83 -4.94
C LEU A 218 3.05 -12.61 -5.21
N THR A 219 2.24 -12.63 -4.15
CA THR A 219 0.85 -12.19 -4.22
C THR A 219 0.80 -10.73 -4.70
N ALA A 220 0.22 -10.50 -5.87
CA ALA A 220 0.17 -9.19 -6.53
C ALA A 220 -0.98 -8.31 -6.01
N ASP A 221 -0.98 -8.07 -4.70
CA ASP A 221 -2.05 -7.38 -3.97
C ASP A 221 -1.84 -5.87 -3.79
N GLY A 222 -0.68 -5.35 -4.20
CA GLY A 222 -0.33 -3.95 -4.02
C GLY A 222 -0.06 -3.57 -2.57
N LEU A 223 0.12 -4.55 -1.67
CA LEU A 223 0.52 -4.34 -0.28
C LEU A 223 2.03 -4.54 -0.13
N TYR A 224 2.73 -3.50 0.32
CA TYR A 224 4.14 -3.59 0.68
C TYR A 224 4.31 -4.17 2.08
N GLY A 225 3.94 -5.45 2.23
CA GLY A 225 4.14 -6.25 3.43
C GLY A 225 5.52 -6.89 3.50
N GLU A 226 5.75 -7.71 4.53
CA GLU A 226 7.06 -8.29 4.85
C GLU A 226 7.71 -9.07 3.70
N LYS A 227 6.94 -9.91 2.99
CA LYS A 227 7.43 -10.69 1.84
C LYS A 227 7.87 -9.77 0.69
N THR A 228 7.05 -8.79 0.35
CA THR A 228 7.35 -7.78 -0.69
C THR A 228 8.59 -6.98 -0.32
N LYS A 229 8.66 -6.49 0.92
CA LYS A 229 9.79 -5.73 1.46
C LYS A 229 11.09 -6.52 1.40
N THR A 230 11.08 -7.77 1.85
CA THR A 230 12.26 -8.64 1.85
C THR A 230 12.78 -8.86 0.43
N LYS A 231 11.89 -9.21 -0.50
CA LYS A 231 12.27 -9.45 -1.91
C LYS A 231 12.78 -8.17 -2.59
N LEU A 232 12.09 -7.04 -2.39
CA LEU A 232 12.47 -5.75 -2.99
C LEU A 232 13.84 -5.31 -2.51
N THR A 233 14.09 -5.40 -1.20
CA THR A 233 15.37 -5.06 -0.57
C THR A 233 16.50 -5.94 -1.13
N ALA A 234 16.27 -7.25 -1.25
CA ALA A 234 17.28 -8.18 -1.76
C ALA A 234 17.68 -7.87 -3.21
N LEU A 235 16.70 -7.62 -4.09
CA LEU A 235 16.96 -7.29 -5.49
C LEU A 235 17.61 -5.92 -5.65
N TYR A 236 17.18 -4.94 -4.88
CA TYR A 236 17.81 -3.62 -4.86
C TYR A 236 19.29 -3.74 -4.49
N ASN A 237 19.61 -4.45 -3.40
CA ASN A 237 20.99 -4.68 -2.97
C ASN A 237 21.82 -5.43 -4.01
N ALA A 238 21.24 -6.45 -4.66
CA ALA A 238 21.90 -7.17 -5.75
C ALA A 238 22.20 -6.27 -6.96
N LYS A 239 21.26 -5.40 -7.35
CA LYS A 239 21.45 -4.44 -8.45
C LYS A 239 22.54 -3.43 -8.14
N ILE A 240 22.57 -2.86 -6.94
CA ILE A 240 23.63 -1.95 -6.51
C ILE A 240 25.00 -2.66 -6.50
N LYS A 241 25.05 -3.93 -6.09
CA LYS A 241 26.28 -4.74 -6.12
C LYS A 241 26.76 -5.00 -7.56
N ALA A 242 25.87 -5.38 -8.47
CA ALA A 242 26.19 -5.63 -9.87
C ALA A 242 26.66 -4.37 -10.61
N GLU A 243 25.97 -3.24 -10.42
CA GLU A 243 26.39 -1.95 -11.00
C GLU A 243 27.77 -1.51 -10.50
N SER A 244 28.12 -1.86 -9.26
CA SER A 244 29.45 -1.59 -8.71
C SER A 244 30.57 -2.50 -9.25
N ALA A 245 30.22 -3.63 -9.88
CA ALA A 245 31.17 -4.58 -10.47
C ALA A 245 31.32 -4.42 -11.99
N ALA A 246 30.36 -3.79 -12.67
CA ALA A 246 30.30 -3.69 -14.14
C ALA A 246 30.96 -2.44 -14.76
N LYS A 247 31.72 -1.64 -13.99
CA LYS A 247 32.39 -0.44 -14.52
C LYS A 247 33.77 -0.82 -15.11
N PRO A 248 34.07 -0.59 -16.41
CA PRO A 248 35.41 -0.79 -16.96
C PRO A 248 36.39 0.22 -16.36
N SER A 249 37.57 -0.27 -15.96
CA SER A 249 38.71 0.56 -15.58
C SER A 249 39.27 1.24 -16.81
N ASN A 250 38.79 2.45 -17.13
CA ASN A 250 39.51 3.34 -18.03
C ASN A 250 40.10 4.52 -17.23
N SER A 251 41.42 4.49 -17.17
CA SER A 251 42.30 5.49 -16.58
C SER A 251 42.28 6.76 -17.44
N ASN A 252 41.51 7.77 -17.03
CA ASN A 252 41.96 9.17 -17.00
C ASN A 252 40.90 10.12 -16.41
N THR A 253 41.33 10.86 -15.40
CA THR A 253 40.89 12.22 -15.02
C THR A 253 39.44 12.43 -14.54
N THR A 254 39.23 12.30 -13.23
CA THR A 254 38.70 13.32 -12.27
C THR A 254 38.16 12.57 -11.05
N SER A 255 38.87 12.66 -9.93
CA SER A 255 38.67 11.90 -8.70
C SER A 255 37.31 12.17 -8.04
N THR A 256 36.34 11.26 -8.22
CA THR A 256 35.16 11.17 -7.33
C THR A 256 35.39 10.02 -6.36
N SER A 257 35.89 10.35 -5.17
CA SER A 257 36.05 9.41 -4.06
C SER A 257 34.69 8.74 -3.78
N LYS A 258 34.64 7.40 -3.71
CA LYS A 258 33.41 6.67 -3.38
C LYS A 258 33.19 6.67 -1.87
N VAL A 259 31.95 6.86 -1.41
CA VAL A 259 31.60 6.74 0.02
C VAL A 259 31.88 5.31 0.48
N ALA A 260 32.59 5.17 1.61
CA ALA A 260 32.93 3.88 2.20
C ALA A 260 31.67 3.13 2.70
N ALA A 261 31.79 1.82 2.86
CA ALA A 261 30.74 1.03 3.49
C ALA A 261 30.77 1.23 5.02
N ALA A 262 29.59 1.26 5.65
CA ALA A 262 29.47 1.23 7.10
C ALA A 262 29.80 -0.18 7.64
N GLN A 263 30.45 -0.26 8.79
CA GLN A 263 30.91 -1.53 9.37
C GLN A 263 29.90 -2.17 10.32
N SER A 264 28.93 -1.41 10.82
CA SER A 264 27.96 -1.87 11.80
C SER A 264 26.55 -1.35 11.52
N PHE A 265 25.56 -2.05 12.06
CA PHE A 265 24.15 -1.68 12.01
C PHE A 265 23.54 -1.76 13.40
N ASN A 266 22.76 -0.75 13.78
CA ASN A 266 21.94 -0.73 14.98
C ASN A 266 20.62 0.01 14.70
N LYS A 267 19.50 -0.70 14.82
CA LYS A 267 18.17 -0.17 14.53
C LYS A 267 17.75 0.97 15.47
N SER A 268 18.23 1.02 16.72
CA SER A 268 17.81 2.05 17.69
C SER A 268 18.33 3.46 17.35
N ILE A 269 19.42 3.53 16.59
CA ILE A 269 20.01 4.79 16.10
C ILE A 269 19.50 5.18 14.71
N ALA A 270 18.55 4.43 14.14
CA ALA A 270 17.88 4.85 12.92
C ALA A 270 16.93 6.02 13.21
N GLY A 271 16.82 6.93 12.25
CA GLY A 271 15.92 8.07 12.30
C GLY A 271 16.54 9.35 11.74
N THR A 272 15.74 10.40 11.79
CA THR A 272 16.13 11.76 11.41
C THR A 272 16.88 12.42 12.55
N TYR A 273 17.98 13.09 12.21
CA TYR A 273 18.79 13.87 13.14
C TYR A 273 18.93 15.30 12.63
N LYS A 274 19.02 16.28 13.52
CA LYS A 274 19.42 17.65 13.19
C LYS A 274 20.90 17.87 13.48
N VAL A 275 21.57 18.63 12.62
CA VAL A 275 22.93 19.10 12.86
C VAL A 275 22.92 20.16 13.95
N LYS A 276 23.74 20.00 15.00
CA LYS A 276 23.91 20.98 16.08
C LYS A 276 25.27 21.70 16.08
N ALA A 277 26.13 21.42 15.10
CA ALA A 277 27.42 22.12 14.95
C ALA A 277 27.19 23.57 14.49
N SER A 278 27.80 24.54 15.19
CA SER A 278 27.69 25.99 14.90
C SER A 278 28.03 26.32 13.45
N ASP A 279 29.17 25.80 12.98
CA ASP A 279 29.75 26.11 11.66
C ASP A 279 29.34 25.09 10.59
N GLY A 280 28.32 24.28 10.90
CA GLY A 280 27.90 23.15 10.07
C GLY A 280 28.73 21.89 10.28
N LEU A 281 28.24 20.78 9.72
CA LEU A 281 28.80 19.45 9.90
C LEU A 281 29.33 18.88 8.59
N ASN A 282 30.63 18.62 8.54
CA ASN A 282 31.28 18.03 7.39
C ASN A 282 30.85 16.57 7.19
N MET A 283 30.27 16.31 6.02
CA MET A 283 29.92 14.98 5.54
C MET A 283 31.04 14.46 4.64
N ARG A 284 31.46 13.21 4.87
CA ARG A 284 32.73 12.68 4.36
C ARG A 284 32.59 11.34 3.66
N TYR A 285 33.50 11.03 2.74
CA TYR A 285 33.49 9.76 2.02
C TYR A 285 33.89 8.60 2.93
N LYS A 286 34.90 8.76 3.77
CA LYS A 286 35.39 7.77 4.74
C LYS A 286 35.18 8.26 6.19
N PRO A 287 34.72 7.40 7.11
CA PRO A 287 34.58 7.77 8.51
C PRO A 287 35.97 7.95 9.16
N GLY A 288 36.12 8.95 10.03
CA GLY A 288 37.35 9.17 10.81
C GLY A 288 38.48 9.92 10.11
N ASP A 289 38.46 10.03 8.78
CA ASP A 289 39.46 10.77 7.99
C ASP A 289 39.03 12.24 7.83
N THR A 290 39.78 13.17 8.43
CA THR A 290 39.43 14.60 8.45
C THR A 290 40.02 15.40 7.29
N SER A 291 40.77 14.78 6.38
CA SER A 291 41.40 15.45 5.23
C SER A 291 40.37 16.11 4.31
N ASN A 292 40.79 17.19 3.62
CA ASN A 292 39.93 17.90 2.68
C ASN A 292 39.60 17.06 1.44
N SER A 293 40.50 16.15 1.04
CA SER A 293 40.25 15.18 -0.04
C SER A 293 39.15 14.16 0.28
N ASN A 294 38.77 14.04 1.55
CA ASN A 294 37.70 13.18 2.03
C ASN A 294 36.37 13.93 2.28
N LEU A 295 36.32 15.25 2.09
CA LEU A 295 35.12 16.05 2.26
C LEU A 295 34.17 15.89 1.07
N ILE A 296 32.88 15.67 1.35
CA ILE A 296 31.81 15.69 0.35
C ILE A 296 31.20 17.08 0.28
N LEU A 297 30.68 17.53 1.43
CA LEU A 297 30.04 18.83 1.62
C LEU A 297 29.94 19.14 3.12
N THR A 298 29.53 20.37 3.43
CA THR A 298 29.20 20.80 4.79
C THR A 298 27.69 20.98 4.91
N ILE A 299 27.10 20.33 5.92
CA ILE A 299 25.67 20.39 6.21
C ILE A 299 25.42 21.56 7.16
N PRO A 300 24.61 22.58 6.81
CA PRO A 300 24.37 23.72 7.68
C PRO A 300 23.74 23.34 9.03
N ASN A 301 24.00 24.14 10.05
CA ASN A 301 23.37 24.02 11.36
C ASN A 301 21.84 23.96 11.24
N GLY A 302 21.20 23.10 12.04
CA GLY A 302 19.76 22.89 12.09
C GLY A 302 19.18 22.05 10.95
N LYS A 303 19.96 21.73 9.92
CA LYS A 303 19.48 20.89 8.81
C LYS A 303 19.42 19.42 9.21
N SER A 304 18.43 18.73 8.64
CA SER A 304 18.14 17.34 8.93
C SER A 304 18.94 16.38 8.05
N VAL A 305 19.38 15.27 8.64
CA VAL A 305 20.01 14.14 7.97
C VAL A 305 19.30 12.85 8.37
N MET A 306 19.23 11.88 7.47
CA MET A 306 18.62 10.57 7.74
C MET A 306 19.71 9.54 8.01
N ASN A 307 19.67 8.87 9.17
CA ASN A 307 20.48 7.68 9.44
C ASN A 307 19.58 6.43 9.36
N TYR A 308 19.93 5.46 8.51
CA TYR A 308 19.19 4.20 8.39
C TYR A 308 19.62 3.13 9.42
N GLY A 309 20.41 3.51 10.43
CA GLY A 309 20.93 2.61 11.46
C GLY A 309 22.37 2.16 11.22
N TYR A 310 23.00 2.60 10.14
CA TYR A 310 24.35 2.19 9.76
C TYR A 310 25.40 3.14 10.33
N TYR A 311 26.48 2.57 10.88
CA TYR A 311 27.58 3.35 11.44
C TYR A 311 28.92 2.63 11.36
N THR A 312 29.99 3.38 11.56
CA THR A 312 31.34 2.87 11.76
C THR A 312 31.92 3.52 13.02
N ALA A 313 32.41 2.72 13.97
CA ALA A 313 33.05 3.24 15.17
C ALA A 313 34.55 3.42 14.93
N ILE A 314 35.06 4.65 15.03
CA ILE A 314 36.48 4.97 14.93
C ILE A 314 36.87 5.72 16.19
N ASN A 315 37.86 5.21 16.93
CA ASN A 315 38.38 5.82 18.16
C ASN A 315 37.28 6.20 19.17
N GLY A 316 36.30 5.32 19.37
CA GLY A 316 35.18 5.53 20.30
C GLY A 316 34.06 6.44 19.79
N VAL A 317 34.22 7.10 18.63
CA VAL A 317 33.19 7.94 18.01
C VAL A 317 32.43 7.14 16.95
N LYS A 318 31.10 7.14 17.04
CA LYS A 318 30.26 6.57 15.97
C LYS A 318 30.13 7.57 14.83
N TRP A 319 30.56 7.16 13.66
CA TRP A 319 30.33 7.87 12.41
C TRP A 319 29.09 7.29 11.76
N TYR A 320 28.01 8.06 11.71
CA TYR A 320 26.75 7.63 11.12
C TYR A 320 26.85 7.76 9.61
N LEU A 321 26.44 6.71 8.90
CA LEU A 321 26.22 6.79 7.47
C LEU A 321 24.84 7.42 7.26
N VAL A 322 24.84 8.67 6.83
CA VAL A 322 23.64 9.48 6.66
C VAL A 322 23.39 9.81 5.21
N THR A 323 22.19 10.27 4.90
CA THR A 323 21.86 10.90 3.62
C THR A 323 21.40 12.34 3.85
N TYR A 324 21.96 13.27 3.06
CA TYR A 324 21.56 14.67 3.02
C TYR A 324 21.42 15.10 1.56
N LYS A 325 20.24 15.60 1.17
CA LYS A 325 19.90 15.95 -0.23
C LYS A 325 20.32 14.85 -1.22
N ASP A 326 19.90 13.63 -0.93
CA ASP A 326 20.17 12.43 -1.75
C ASP A 326 21.66 12.06 -1.88
N THR A 327 22.55 12.74 -1.14
CA THR A 327 23.98 12.43 -1.10
C THR A 327 24.30 11.64 0.17
N PRO A 328 24.79 10.39 0.06
CA PRO A 328 25.23 9.62 1.22
C PRO A 328 26.60 10.09 1.71
N GLY A 329 26.87 9.93 3.00
CA GLY A 329 28.20 10.16 3.56
C GLY A 329 28.26 9.96 5.07
N PHE A 330 29.47 9.97 5.61
CA PHE A 330 29.69 9.82 7.04
C PHE A 330 29.73 11.16 7.74
N VAL A 331 29.04 11.25 8.88
CA VAL A 331 29.11 12.37 9.81
C VAL A 331 29.36 11.85 11.22
N SER A 332 30.08 12.62 12.05
CA SER A 332 30.25 12.26 13.46
C SER A 332 28.94 12.40 14.22
N SER A 333 28.53 11.36 14.96
CA SER A 333 27.30 11.36 15.76
C SER A 333 27.33 12.40 16.89
N GLN A 334 28.51 12.90 17.27
CA GLN A 334 28.66 13.90 18.34
C GLN A 334 28.00 15.24 18.00
N TYR A 335 27.82 15.53 16.71
CA TYR A 335 27.23 16.78 16.20
C TYR A 335 25.81 16.60 15.68
N LEU A 336 25.19 15.48 16.03
CA LEU A 336 23.80 15.19 15.73
C LEU A 336 22.97 15.21 17.01
N ILE A 337 21.74 15.70 16.90
CA ILE A 337 20.70 15.57 17.91
C ILE A 337 19.49 14.90 17.26
N LYS A 338 18.93 13.90 17.95
CA LYS A 338 17.74 13.19 17.50
C LYS A 338 16.50 14.02 17.79
#